data_AF-A0A2E6PM48-F1
#
_entry.id   AF-A0A2E6PM48-F1
#
_cell.length_a   1.000
_cell.length_b   1.000
_cell.length_c   1.000
_cell.angle_alpha   90.00
_cell.angle_beta   90.00
_cell.angle_gamma   90.00
#
_symmetry.space_group_name_H-M   'P 1'
#
loop_
_entity.id
_entity.type
_entity.pdbx_description
1 polymer ?
#
loop_
_entity_poly.entity_id
_entity_poly.type
_entity_poly.pdbx_seq_one_letter_code
_entity_poly.pdbx_strand_id
1 'polypeptide(L)'
;MNEILGNLDSLRSAMDNSEFDAIIAMSPENVSYTAGVGIWSQKVIRDRLALVVWPREGEPTLIVATNEEGYVREKSWITDVRAYTQHEDSPIKLLSDVLQEKGLGTGTIGFEPAYLTTDYYLE
;
A
#
# COMPACT_ATOMS: atom_id res chain seq x y z
N MET A 1 -1.84 -19.61 7.78
CA MET A 1 -2.14 -18.70 8.90
C MET A 1 -1.75 -17.32 8.42
N ASN A 2 -2.72 -16.41 8.35
CA ASN A 2 -2.48 -15.01 8.00
C ASN A 2 -1.97 -14.35 9.28
N GLU A 3 -0.67 -14.45 9.50
CA GLU A 3 -0.02 -13.92 10.70
C GLU A 3 0.25 -12.43 10.50
N ILE A 4 -0.22 -11.62 11.44
CA ILE A 4 0.08 -10.19 11.46
C ILE A 4 1.53 -10.04 11.89
N LEU A 5 2.41 -9.68 10.94
CA LEU A 5 3.85 -9.56 11.19
C LEU A 5 4.23 -8.24 11.90
N GLY A 6 3.50 -7.15 11.61
CA GLY A 6 3.76 -5.82 12.17
C GLY A 6 3.01 -5.55 13.47
N ASN A 7 3.52 -4.61 14.28
CA ASN A 7 2.80 -4.10 15.44
C ASN A 7 1.75 -3.06 15.00
N LEU A 8 0.61 -3.56 14.53
CA LEU A 8 -0.44 -2.73 13.95
C LEU A 8 -1.12 -1.83 14.98
N ASP A 9 -1.16 -2.21 16.26
CA ASP A 9 -1.68 -1.36 17.34
C ASP A 9 -0.83 -0.10 17.56
N SER A 10 0.49 -0.25 17.48
CA SER A 10 1.41 0.88 17.52
C SER A 10 1.29 1.74 16.28
N LEU A 11 1.06 1.14 15.10
CA LEU A 11 0.81 1.89 13.87
C LEU A 11 -0.49 2.70 13.97
N ARG A 12 -1.58 2.11 14.46
CA ARG A 12 -2.85 2.82 14.71
C ARG A 12 -2.65 3.98 15.68
N SER A 13 -1.95 3.73 16.79
CA SER A 13 -1.62 4.79 17.75
C SER A 13 -0.76 5.90 17.13
N ALA A 14 0.20 5.56 16.27
CA ALA A 14 1.02 6.55 15.56
C ALA A 14 0.18 7.37 14.57
N MET A 15 -0.74 6.72 13.84
CA MET A 15 -1.70 7.40 12.96
C MET A 15 -2.56 8.40 13.74
N ASP A 16 -3.13 7.98 14.87
CA ASP A 16 -3.97 8.82 15.73
C ASP A 16 -3.25 10.08 16.20
N ASN A 17 -1.95 9.99 16.48
CA ASN A 17 -1.11 11.10 16.93
C ASN A 17 -0.40 11.87 15.80
N SER A 18 -0.64 11.51 14.54
CA SER A 18 -0.06 12.19 13.37
C SER A 18 -1.01 13.25 12.80
N GLU A 19 -0.53 14.03 11.83
CA GLU A 19 -1.36 14.95 11.02
C GLU A 19 -1.99 14.27 9.79
N PHE A 20 -1.67 13.00 9.52
CA PHE A 20 -2.05 12.33 8.29
C PHE A 20 -3.43 11.69 8.37
N ASP A 21 -4.23 11.86 7.32
CA ASP A 21 -5.51 11.15 7.15
C ASP A 21 -5.29 9.73 6.63
N ALA A 22 -4.18 9.51 5.91
CA ALA A 22 -3.69 8.20 5.53
C ALA A 22 -2.18 8.22 5.29
N ILE A 23 -1.55 7.05 5.38
CA ILE A 23 -0.18 6.83 4.92
C ILE A 23 -0.15 5.78 3.81
N ILE A 24 0.82 5.91 2.90
CA ILE A 24 1.10 4.92 1.87
C ILE A 24 2.41 4.23 2.21
N ALA A 25 2.33 2.97 2.63
CA ALA A 25 3.52 2.13 2.78
C ALA A 25 3.93 1.58 1.42
N MET A 26 5.20 1.76 1.06
CA MET A 26 5.68 1.52 -0.31
C MET A 26 6.92 0.64 -0.37
N SER A 27 7.84 0.75 0.59
CA SER A 27 9.03 -0.10 0.65
C SER A 27 8.67 -1.56 0.93
N PRO A 28 9.49 -2.54 0.47
CA PRO A 28 9.27 -3.95 0.75
C PRO A 28 9.13 -4.24 2.24
N GLU A 29 9.88 -3.54 3.08
CA GLU A 29 9.84 -3.67 4.53
C GLU A 29 8.51 -3.18 5.10
N ASN A 30 8.06 -1.97 4.71
CA ASN A 30 6.83 -1.40 5.25
C ASN A 30 5.57 -2.08 4.69
N VAL A 31 5.56 -2.48 3.42
CA VAL A 31 4.48 -3.31 2.86
C VAL A 31 4.37 -4.63 3.61
N SER A 32 5.50 -5.30 3.89
CA SER A 32 5.52 -6.54 4.67
C SER A 32 5.02 -6.31 6.10
N TYR A 33 5.42 -5.21 6.72
CA TYR A 33 4.98 -4.82 8.07
C TYR A 33 3.47 -4.59 8.12
N THR A 34 2.91 -3.85 7.17
CA THR A 34 1.49 -3.47 7.17
C THR A 34 0.58 -4.59 6.67
N ALA A 35 0.97 -5.33 5.64
CA ALA A 35 0.14 -6.35 5.01
C ALA A 35 0.36 -7.77 5.55
N GLY A 36 1.43 -8.00 6.34
CA GLY A 36 1.76 -9.34 6.84
C GLY A 36 2.21 -10.31 5.74
N VAL A 37 2.61 -9.80 4.56
CA VAL A 37 3.06 -10.61 3.43
C VAL A 37 4.30 -10.00 2.78
N GLY A 38 5.33 -10.83 2.58
CA GLY A 38 6.53 -10.44 1.86
C GLY A 38 6.38 -10.66 0.37
N ILE A 39 6.49 -9.61 -0.43
CA ILE A 39 6.38 -9.69 -1.90
C ILE A 39 7.77 -9.68 -2.51
N TRP A 40 8.28 -10.86 -2.88
CA TRP A 40 9.65 -10.98 -3.39
C TRP A 40 9.89 -10.17 -4.66
N SER A 41 8.91 -10.15 -5.56
CA SER A 41 9.02 -9.45 -6.84
C SER A 41 9.16 -7.93 -6.68
N GLN A 42 8.49 -7.32 -5.70
CA GLN A 42 8.65 -5.91 -5.33
C GLN A 42 10.10 -5.57 -4.94
N LYS A 43 10.81 -6.53 -4.31
CA LYS A 43 12.18 -6.35 -3.87
C LYS A 43 13.19 -6.44 -5.01
N VAL A 44 12.93 -7.26 -6.02
CA VAL A 44 13.89 -7.56 -7.10
C VAL A 44 13.54 -6.90 -8.45
N ILE A 45 12.31 -6.44 -8.63
CA ILE A 45 11.81 -5.75 -9.83
C ILE A 45 11.44 -4.33 -9.43
N ARG A 46 12.30 -3.35 -9.77
CA ARG A 46 12.20 -1.99 -9.22
C ARG A 46 10.90 -1.27 -9.59
N ASP A 47 10.39 -1.48 -10.79
CA ASP A 47 9.14 -0.89 -11.31
C ASP A 47 7.88 -1.68 -10.89
N ARG A 48 8.02 -2.75 -10.09
CA ARG A 48 6.88 -3.47 -9.52
C ARG A 48 6.52 -2.89 -8.16
N LEU A 49 5.63 -1.91 -8.17
CA LEU A 49 5.09 -1.35 -6.94
C LEU A 49 4.13 -2.33 -6.25
N ALA A 50 4.25 -2.40 -4.93
CA ALA A 50 3.18 -2.82 -4.04
C ALA A 50 2.97 -1.68 -3.04
N LEU A 51 1.71 -1.32 -2.81
CA LEU A 51 1.36 -0.13 -2.02
C LEU A 51 0.29 -0.54 -1.02
N VAL A 52 0.46 -0.14 0.25
CA VAL A 52 -0.61 -0.27 1.23
C VAL A 52 -1.12 1.12 1.57
N VAL A 53 -2.38 1.37 1.22
CA VAL A 53 -3.14 2.53 1.67
C VAL A 53 -3.62 2.24 3.08
N TRP A 54 -3.05 2.90 4.07
CA TRP A 54 -3.44 2.79 5.47
C TRP A 54 -4.19 4.05 5.92
N PRO A 55 -5.53 4.03 5.92
CA PRO A 55 -6.31 5.18 6.39
C PRO A 55 -6.27 5.28 7.92
N ARG A 56 -6.50 6.49 8.45
CA ARG A 56 -6.72 6.68 9.89
C ARG A 56 -7.95 5.93 10.37
N GLU A 57 -9.02 5.97 9.59
CA GLU A 57 -10.28 5.28 9.88
C GLU A 57 -10.62 4.29 8.76
N GLY A 58 -11.11 3.11 9.15
CA GLY A 58 -11.50 2.05 8.22
C GLY A 58 -10.38 1.06 7.88
N GLU A 59 -10.64 0.21 6.89
CA GLU A 59 -9.74 -0.88 6.52
C GLU A 59 -8.71 -0.46 5.47
N PRO A 60 -7.47 -0.99 5.54
CA PRO A 60 -6.44 -0.70 4.56
C PRO A 60 -6.72 -1.39 3.22
N THR A 61 -6.05 -0.90 2.18
CA THR A 61 -6.10 -1.48 0.83
C THR A 61 -4.68 -1.82 0.37
N LEU A 62 -4.51 -3.02 -0.17
CA LEU A 62 -3.25 -3.48 -0.76
C LEU A 62 -3.36 -3.42 -2.29
N ILE A 63 -2.52 -2.61 -2.92
CA ILE A 63 -2.41 -2.49 -4.36
C ILE A 63 -1.16 -3.25 -4.81
N VAL A 64 -1.31 -4.16 -5.77
CA VAL A 64 -0.21 -4.99 -6.29
C VAL A 64 -0.31 -5.21 -7.80
N ALA A 65 0.78 -5.66 -8.42
CA ALA A 65 0.70 -6.16 -9.79
C ALA A 65 -0.18 -7.43 -9.86
N THR A 66 -0.92 -7.62 -10.96
CA THR A 66 -1.82 -8.77 -11.16
C THR A 66 -1.15 -10.13 -10.90
N ASN A 67 0.14 -10.27 -11.19
CA ASN A 67 0.92 -11.49 -10.92
C ASN A 67 0.99 -11.87 -9.43
N GLU A 68 0.88 -10.90 -8.53
CA GLU A 68 0.97 -11.11 -7.09
C GLU A 68 -0.39 -11.27 -6.42
N GLU A 69 -1.48 -10.92 -7.12
CA GLU A 69 -2.83 -10.84 -6.54
C GLU A 69 -3.24 -12.12 -5.82
N GLY A 70 -3.11 -13.28 -6.50
CA GLY A 70 -3.47 -14.57 -5.91
C GLY A 70 -2.65 -14.88 -4.66
N TYR A 71 -1.34 -14.60 -4.69
CA TYR A 71 -0.44 -14.84 -3.56
C TYR A 71 -0.79 -13.95 -2.36
N VAL A 72 -0.99 -12.64 -2.58
CA VAL A 72 -1.29 -11.74 -1.48
C VAL A 72 -2.70 -11.96 -0.93
N ARG A 73 -3.69 -12.31 -1.75
CA ARG A 73 -5.02 -12.70 -1.26
C ARG A 73 -4.96 -13.94 -0.36
N GLU A 74 -4.04 -14.87 -0.62
CA GLU A 74 -3.87 -16.07 0.19
C GLU A 74 -3.11 -15.80 1.49
N LYS A 75 -2.10 -14.92 1.48
CA LYS A 75 -1.15 -14.76 2.60
C LYS A 75 -1.35 -13.51 3.45
N SER A 76 -1.89 -12.43 2.87
CA SER A 76 -2.16 -11.18 3.56
C SER A 76 -3.40 -11.31 4.43
N TRP A 77 -3.45 -10.51 5.50
CA TRP A 77 -4.68 -10.31 6.26
C TRP A 77 -5.59 -9.24 5.62
N ILE A 78 -5.03 -8.38 4.76
CA ILE A 78 -5.78 -7.32 4.06
C ILE A 78 -6.69 -7.96 3.01
N THR A 79 -7.99 -7.71 3.11
CA THR A 79 -9.01 -8.29 2.22
C THR A 79 -9.29 -7.42 0.99
N ASP A 80 -9.18 -6.10 1.12
CA ASP A 80 -9.28 -5.17 0.00
C ASP A 80 -7.96 -5.16 -0.78
N VAL A 81 -7.85 -6.06 -1.75
CA VAL A 81 -6.72 -6.17 -2.66
C VAL A 81 -7.15 -5.66 -4.04
N ARG A 82 -6.37 -4.72 -4.60
CA ARG A 82 -6.54 -4.18 -5.94
C ARG A 82 -5.32 -4.54 -6.79
N ALA A 83 -5.57 -4.97 -8.02
CA ALA A 83 -4.52 -5.36 -8.95
C ALA A 83 -4.40 -4.32 -10.09
N TYR A 84 -3.17 -4.07 -10.54
CA TYR A 84 -2.89 -3.34 -11.78
C TYR A 84 -2.08 -4.22 -12.74
N THR A 85 -2.35 -4.08 -14.03
CA THR A 85 -1.63 -4.77 -15.09
C THR A 85 -0.37 -3.99 -15.45
N GLN A 86 0.81 -4.59 -15.25
CA GLN A 86 2.07 -3.92 -15.58
C GLN A 86 2.11 -3.53 -17.07
N HIS A 87 2.59 -2.31 -17.34
CA HIS A 87 2.70 -1.71 -18.68
C HIS A 87 1.38 -1.36 -19.38
N GLU A 88 0.23 -1.59 -18.74
CA GLU A 88 -1.08 -1.19 -19.25
C GLU A 88 -1.73 -0.17 -18.32
N ASP A 89 -1.70 -0.43 -17.01
CA ASP A 89 -2.30 0.40 -15.97
C ASP A 89 -1.22 1.18 -15.21
N SER A 90 -1.54 2.42 -14.81
CA SER A 90 -0.72 3.16 -13.86
C SER A 90 -1.05 2.73 -12.41
N PRO A 91 -0.07 2.24 -11.63
CA PRO A 91 -0.29 1.94 -10.22
C PRO A 91 -0.58 3.21 -9.39
N ILE A 92 -0.11 4.38 -9.83
CA ILE A 92 -0.35 5.68 -9.17
C ILE A 92 -1.76 6.17 -9.45
N LYS A 93 -2.27 5.98 -10.67
CA LYS A 93 -3.67 6.25 -10.99
C LYS A 93 -4.61 5.37 -10.14
N LEU A 94 -4.32 4.08 -10.02
CA LEU A 94 -5.10 3.18 -9.16
C LEU A 94 -5.01 3.59 -7.68
N LEU A 95 -3.83 4.01 -7.19
CA LEU A 95 -3.67 4.57 -5.85
C LEU A 95 -4.57 5.81 -5.65
N SER A 96 -4.55 6.74 -6.61
CA SER A 96 -5.41 7.92 -6.58
C SER A 96 -6.89 7.53 -6.53
N ASP A 97 -7.34 6.59 -7.35
CA ASP A 97 -8.74 6.17 -7.40
C ASP A 97 -9.16 5.51 -6.06
N VAL A 98 -8.30 4.69 -5.45
CA VAL A 98 -8.53 4.13 -4.10
C VAL A 98 -8.64 5.22 -3.04
N LEU A 99 -7.79 6.25 -3.08
CA LEU A 99 -7.86 7.37 -2.16
C LEU A 99 -9.18 8.14 -2.32
N GLN A 100 -9.64 8.37 -3.56
CA GLN A 100 -10.93 9.02 -3.81
C GLN A 100 -12.10 8.18 -3.30
N GLU A 101 -12.10 6.86 -3.57
CA GLU A 101 -13.13 5.93 -3.08
C GLU A 101 -13.25 5.94 -1.55
N LYS A 102 -12.12 6.09 -0.85
CA LYS A 102 -12.08 6.16 0.62
C LYS A 102 -12.38 7.55 1.19
N GLY A 103 -12.69 8.54 0.35
CA GLY A 103 -12.95 9.92 0.79
C GLY A 103 -11.69 10.69 1.22
N LEU A 104 -10.51 10.21 0.82
CA LEU A 104 -9.20 10.79 1.16
C LEU A 104 -8.67 11.72 0.06
N GLY A 105 -9.48 12.04 -0.95
CA GLY A 105 -9.07 12.83 -2.12
C GLY A 105 -8.59 14.25 -1.81
N THR A 106 -8.91 14.79 -0.63
CA THR A 106 -8.44 16.10 -0.14
C THR A 106 -7.72 15.99 1.21
N GLY A 107 -7.36 14.78 1.63
CA GLY A 107 -6.72 14.52 2.91
C GLY A 107 -5.21 14.78 2.89
N THR A 108 -4.61 14.83 4.07
CA THR A 108 -3.16 14.92 4.25
C THR A 108 -2.57 13.51 4.18
N ILE A 109 -1.84 13.21 3.09
CA ILE A 109 -1.31 11.87 2.81
C ILE A 109 0.19 11.80 3.08
N GLY A 110 0.61 10.92 3.99
CA GLY A 110 2.02 10.59 4.20
C GLY A 110 2.50 9.50 3.24
N PHE A 111 3.72 9.60 2.73
CA PHE A 111 4.30 8.59 1.83
C PHE A 111 5.82 8.48 2.00
N GLU A 112 6.46 7.56 1.28
CA GLU A 112 7.89 7.28 1.37
C GLU A 112 8.67 7.89 0.19
N PRO A 113 9.09 9.17 0.24
CA PRO A 113 9.73 9.85 -0.89
C PRO A 113 11.09 9.25 -1.29
N ALA A 114 11.76 8.54 -0.38
CA ALA A 114 13.01 7.86 -0.67
C ALA A 114 12.80 6.55 -1.46
N TYR A 115 11.60 5.97 -1.43
CA TYR A 115 11.28 4.76 -2.17
C TYR A 115 10.60 5.08 -3.50
N LEU A 116 9.66 6.03 -3.52
CA LEU A 116 8.95 6.42 -4.73
C LEU A 116 9.91 7.14 -5.70
N THR A 117 10.01 6.63 -6.93
CA THR A 117 10.81 7.31 -7.97
C THR A 117 10.13 8.60 -8.40
N THR A 118 10.91 9.52 -8.96
CA THR A 118 10.37 10.80 -9.46
C THR A 118 9.32 10.61 -10.55
N ASP A 119 9.49 9.61 -11.42
CA ASP A 119 8.51 9.33 -12.49
C ASP A 119 7.12 9.07 -11.92
N TYR A 120 7.01 8.20 -10.90
CA TYR A 120 5.74 7.92 -10.24
C TYR A 120 5.22 9.09 -9.38
N TYR A 121 6.08 9.97 -8.89
CA TYR A 121 5.65 11.15 -8.14
C TYR A 121 5.00 12.21 -9.05
N LEU A 122 5.38 12.26 -10.32
CA LEU A 122 4.91 13.25 -11.29
C LEU A 122 3.63 12.84 -12.03
N GLU A 123 3.18 11.60 -11.87
CA GLU A 123 1.88 11.10 -12.37
C GLU A 123 0.69 11.66 -11.58
#